data_AF-A0A847NAH2-F1
#
_entry.id   AF-A0A847NAH2-F1
#
_cell.length_a   1.000
_cell.length_b   1.000
_cell.length_c   1.000
_cell.angle_alpha   90.00
_cell.angle_beta   90.00
_cell.angle_gamma   90.00
#
_symmetry.space_group_name_H-M   'P 1'
#
loop_
_entity.id
_entity.type
_entity.pdbx_description
1 polymer ?
#
loop_
_entity_poly.entity_id
_entity_poly.type
_entity_poly.pdbx_seq_one_letter_code
_entity_poly.pdbx_strand_id
1 'polypeptide(L)'
;MIWVGILGANGYLGEALSKLIAGHKSAQVSTIVDKRDLREFACYTRMSIEENTEYSSMVNAINKSDIIFNGFSGTIAEYIYSKALSNGKRIINVGDQQHTDGGAYPGSVYGLSELYKDKIRDASIASNPSSYCTGAMLGLAPLAASNLVDINTAVIESKSGISCVKCGDKLVCTDKTAGDGSKIYKTDGREYAAEVNEQMFTLFGEKFLFSYTSYIIPEIKGIVTTIKAEPNTGFCGNDISEAYRDFYKNNPLIEVCSTGTTNGAANGFGKCFCSISASADADTGKIAVTTVIDDAVRGFASQAIQTMNLMYGIDGKTGL
;
A
#
# COMPACT_ATOMS: atom_id res chain seq x y z
N MET A 1 16.63 -20.14 -3.64
CA MET A 1 15.15 -20.08 -3.60
C MET A 1 14.79 -19.43 -2.27
N ILE A 2 13.91 -18.43 -2.28
CA ILE A 2 13.41 -17.75 -1.07
C ILE A 2 12.10 -18.43 -0.67
N TRP A 3 12.03 -18.95 0.55
CA TRP A 3 10.83 -19.56 1.09
C TRP A 3 9.96 -18.52 1.80
N VAL A 4 8.73 -18.34 1.33
CA VAL A 4 7.81 -17.30 1.79
C VAL A 4 6.68 -17.91 2.62
N GLY A 5 6.59 -17.50 3.90
CA GLY A 5 5.45 -17.82 4.76
C GLY A 5 4.40 -16.71 4.71
N ILE A 6 3.15 -17.04 4.40
CA ILE A 6 2.03 -16.09 4.36
C ILE A 6 1.12 -16.35 5.55
N LEU A 7 1.11 -15.45 6.53
CA LEU A 7 0.43 -15.66 7.81
C LEU A 7 -0.66 -14.60 7.97
N GLY A 8 -1.94 -14.97 7.89
CA GLY A 8 -3.06 -14.07 8.14
C GLY A 8 -3.42 -13.13 6.99
N ALA A 9 -2.79 -13.26 5.81
CA ALA A 9 -3.23 -12.56 4.60
C ALA A 9 -4.35 -13.37 3.92
N ASN A 10 -5.60 -13.01 4.23
CA ASN A 10 -6.79 -13.75 3.79
C ASN A 10 -7.51 -13.08 2.62
N GLY A 11 -8.40 -13.84 1.97
CA GLY A 11 -9.27 -13.34 0.92
C GLY A 11 -8.52 -12.95 -0.36
N TYR A 12 -9.04 -11.94 -1.07
CA TYR A 12 -8.51 -11.57 -2.39
C TYR A 12 -7.08 -11.01 -2.33
N LEU A 13 -6.68 -10.39 -1.21
CA LEU A 13 -5.33 -9.87 -1.00
C LEU A 13 -4.29 -11.01 -0.87
N GLY A 14 -4.60 -12.02 -0.06
CA GLY A 14 -3.77 -13.22 0.08
C GLY A 14 -3.68 -14.02 -1.22
N GLU A 15 -4.77 -14.09 -1.97
CA GLU A 15 -4.82 -14.73 -3.29
C GLU A 15 -3.93 -14.00 -4.30
N ALA A 16 -4.02 -12.67 -4.40
CA ALA A 16 -3.18 -11.85 -5.28
C ALA A 16 -1.69 -12.04 -4.96
N LEU A 17 -1.34 -12.01 -3.67
CA LEU A 17 0.02 -12.25 -3.21
C LEU A 17 0.53 -13.65 -3.57
N SER A 18 -0.28 -14.69 -3.28
CA SER A 18 0.09 -16.08 -3.57
C SER A 18 0.27 -16.33 -5.08
N LYS A 19 -0.58 -15.72 -5.91
CA LYS A 19 -0.49 -15.81 -7.39
C LYS A 19 0.80 -15.20 -7.91
N LEU A 20 1.19 -14.02 -7.45
CA LEU A 20 2.43 -13.38 -7.87
C LEU A 20 3.67 -14.17 -7.41
N ILE A 21 3.68 -14.69 -6.17
CA ILE A 21 4.77 -15.54 -5.69
C ILE A 21 4.87 -16.84 -6.50
N ALA A 22 3.74 -17.46 -6.88
CA ALA A 22 3.75 -18.65 -7.72
C ALA A 22 4.40 -18.42 -9.11
N GLY A 23 4.36 -17.19 -9.63
CA GLY A 23 5.05 -16.78 -10.86
C GLY A 23 6.51 -16.36 -10.65
N HIS A 24 7.00 -16.30 -9.41
CA HIS A 24 8.30 -15.74 -9.08
C HIS A 24 9.43 -16.78 -9.15
N LYS A 25 10.39 -16.59 -10.07
CA LYS A 25 11.47 -17.58 -10.31
C LYS A 25 12.39 -17.85 -9.12
N SER A 26 12.50 -16.89 -8.21
CA SER A 26 13.42 -16.97 -7.06
C SER A 26 12.70 -17.13 -5.72
N ALA A 27 11.37 -17.24 -5.68
CA ALA A 27 10.60 -17.33 -4.45
C ALA A 27 9.48 -18.37 -4.56
N GLN A 28 9.15 -19.03 -3.46
CA GLN A 28 8.10 -20.03 -3.41
C GLN A 28 7.38 -19.97 -2.06
N VAL A 29 6.06 -20.13 -2.08
CA VAL A 29 5.28 -20.24 -0.85
C VAL A 29 5.65 -21.52 -0.11
N SER A 30 6.12 -21.38 1.13
CA SER A 30 6.44 -22.51 2.01
C SER A 30 5.23 -22.94 2.85
N THR A 31 4.42 -21.99 3.32
CA THR A 31 3.27 -22.21 4.19
C THR A 31 2.30 -21.03 4.10
N ILE A 32 1.00 -21.32 4.17
CA ILE A 32 -0.06 -20.34 4.36
C ILE A 32 -0.78 -20.70 5.67
N VAL A 33 -1.04 -19.71 6.52
CA VAL A 33 -1.79 -19.87 7.79
C VAL A 33 -2.94 -18.88 7.80
N ASP A 34 -4.19 -19.35 7.86
CA ASP A 34 -5.38 -18.51 7.99
C ASP A 34 -5.74 -18.31 9.47
N LYS A 35 -6.32 -17.15 9.81
CA LYS A 35 -6.96 -16.90 11.11
C LYS A 35 -8.06 -17.92 11.44
N ARG A 36 -8.72 -18.52 10.45
CA ARG A 36 -9.74 -19.58 10.63
C ARG A 36 -9.11 -20.89 11.08
N ASP A 37 -7.92 -21.21 10.59
CA ASP A 37 -7.15 -22.38 11.04
C ASP A 37 -6.75 -22.24 12.52
N LEU A 38 -6.67 -21.01 13.03
CA LEU A 38 -6.51 -20.72 14.46
C LEU A 38 -7.84 -20.82 15.23
N ARG A 39 -9.01 -20.60 14.60
CA ARG A 39 -10.32 -20.61 15.29
C ARG A 39 -11.02 -21.96 15.30
N GLU A 40 -10.82 -22.80 14.29
CA GLU A 40 -11.46 -24.13 14.21
C GLU A 40 -11.00 -25.07 15.33
N PHE A 41 -9.85 -24.79 15.95
CA PHE A 41 -9.40 -25.44 17.18
C PHE A 41 -10.03 -24.83 18.45
N ALA A 42 -10.23 -23.51 18.49
CA ALA A 42 -10.76 -22.81 19.66
C ALA A 42 -12.25 -23.11 19.96
N CYS A 43 -13.04 -23.55 18.97
CA CYS A 43 -14.47 -23.86 19.17
C CYS A 43 -14.75 -25.31 19.63
N TYR A 44 -13.77 -26.21 19.64
CA TYR A 44 -13.95 -27.60 20.10
C TYR A 44 -13.38 -27.92 21.50
N THR A 45 -12.71 -26.98 22.16
CA THR A 45 -12.08 -27.25 23.46
C THR A 45 -12.39 -26.16 24.48
N ARG A 46 -13.54 -26.30 25.16
CA ARG A 46 -13.73 -25.78 26.52
C ARG A 46 -13.16 -26.73 27.58
N MET A 47 -12.10 -27.43 27.22
CA MET A 47 -11.33 -28.33 28.07
C MET A 47 -9.87 -28.08 27.80
N SER A 48 -9.12 -27.91 28.88
CA SER A 48 -7.67 -27.76 29.02
C SER A 48 -6.88 -28.78 28.18
N ILE A 49 -6.69 -28.47 26.90
CA ILE A 49 -5.73 -29.10 26.01
C ILE A 49 -5.04 -27.96 25.27
N GLU A 50 -3.85 -27.64 25.80
CA GLU A 50 -2.71 -27.05 25.12
C GLU A 50 -2.89 -25.72 24.36
N GLU A 51 -2.44 -24.65 25.01
CA GLU A 51 -1.87 -23.44 24.38
C GLU A 51 -0.71 -23.73 23.39
N ASN A 52 -0.41 -25.00 23.04
CA ASN A 52 0.75 -25.38 22.21
C ASN A 52 0.45 -25.55 20.71
N THR A 53 -0.78 -25.84 20.28
CA THR A 53 -1.02 -26.23 18.88
C THR A 53 -1.07 -25.03 17.91
N GLU A 54 -1.75 -23.94 18.27
CA GLU A 54 -1.79 -22.70 17.47
C GLU A 54 -0.40 -22.08 17.29
N TYR A 55 0.39 -22.01 18.36
CA TYR A 55 1.77 -21.53 18.28
C TYR A 55 2.69 -22.49 17.52
N SER A 56 2.45 -23.81 17.59
CA SER A 56 3.27 -24.78 16.86
C SER A 56 3.16 -24.60 15.34
N SER A 57 1.97 -24.30 14.80
CA SER A 57 1.78 -24.08 13.36
C SER A 57 2.49 -22.80 12.90
N MET A 58 2.39 -21.72 13.67
CA MET A 58 3.10 -20.47 13.41
C MET A 58 4.62 -20.63 13.51
N VAL A 59 5.11 -21.31 14.55
CA VAL A 59 6.55 -21.60 14.72
C VAL A 59 7.07 -22.45 13.57
N ASN A 60 6.31 -23.48 13.16
CA ASN A 60 6.66 -24.30 12.01
C ASN A 60 6.69 -23.49 10.71
N ALA A 61 5.72 -22.60 10.50
CA ALA A 61 5.69 -21.70 9.34
C ALA A 61 6.92 -20.77 9.33
N ILE A 62 7.28 -20.21 10.49
CA ILE A 62 8.48 -19.37 10.64
C ILE A 62 9.76 -20.16 10.33
N ASN A 63 9.89 -21.37 10.87
CA ASN A 63 11.07 -22.19 10.67
C ASN A 63 11.27 -22.63 9.22
N LYS A 64 10.17 -22.88 8.49
CA LYS A 64 10.18 -23.28 7.07
C LYS A 64 10.38 -22.14 6.09
N SER A 65 10.44 -20.89 6.56
CA SER A 65 10.48 -19.70 5.71
C SER A 65 11.75 -18.89 5.91
N ASP A 66 12.17 -18.19 4.88
CA ASP A 66 13.22 -17.17 4.95
C ASP A 66 12.63 -15.79 5.27
N ILE A 67 11.40 -15.54 4.78
CA ILE A 67 10.65 -14.30 5.00
C ILE A 67 9.19 -14.59 5.33
N ILE A 68 8.62 -13.75 6.20
CA ILE A 68 7.23 -13.83 6.63
C ILE A 68 6.44 -12.60 6.15
N PHE A 69 5.35 -12.86 5.45
CA PHE A 69 4.34 -11.87 5.09
C PHE A 69 3.25 -11.96 6.15
N ASN A 70 3.28 -11.05 7.12
CA ASN A 70 2.41 -11.08 8.29
C ASN A 70 1.19 -10.17 8.07
N GLY A 71 0.00 -10.76 8.02
CA GLY A 71 -1.31 -10.09 8.01
C GLY A 71 -2.02 -10.10 9.37
N PHE A 72 -1.46 -10.75 10.39
CA PHE A 72 -2.02 -10.72 11.76
C PHE A 72 -1.72 -9.39 12.47
N SER A 73 -2.50 -9.08 13.51
CA SER A 73 -2.38 -7.88 14.33
C SER A 73 -2.37 -8.21 15.83
N GLY A 74 -2.01 -7.21 16.66
CA GLY A 74 -1.97 -7.34 18.12
C GLY A 74 -0.93 -8.34 18.61
N THR A 75 -1.23 -9.06 19.70
CA THR A 75 -0.29 -9.98 20.37
C THR A 75 0.20 -11.11 19.46
N ILE A 76 -0.60 -11.55 18.48
CA ILE A 76 -0.18 -12.56 17.50
C ILE A 76 0.93 -12.00 16.60
N ALA A 77 0.79 -10.76 16.14
CA ALA A 77 1.80 -10.09 15.33
C ALA A 77 3.09 -9.90 16.13
N GLU A 78 2.99 -9.42 17.38
CA GLU A 78 4.15 -9.25 18.27
C GLU A 78 4.92 -10.56 18.48
N TYR A 79 4.20 -11.67 18.67
CA TYR A 79 4.80 -13.00 18.76
C TYR A 79 5.55 -13.38 17.47
N ILE A 80 4.91 -13.20 16.31
CA ILE A 80 5.53 -13.48 15.00
C ILE A 80 6.77 -12.62 14.82
N TYR A 81 6.71 -11.33 15.11
CA TYR A 81 7.84 -10.40 15.01
C TYR A 81 9.01 -10.86 15.88
N SER A 82 8.76 -11.10 17.17
CA SER A 82 9.78 -11.55 18.11
C SER A 82 10.43 -12.87 17.66
N LYS A 83 9.61 -13.85 17.26
CA LYS A 83 10.10 -15.19 16.92
C LYS A 83 10.80 -15.24 15.56
N ALA A 84 10.32 -14.51 14.57
CA ALA A 84 10.96 -14.46 13.25
C ALA A 84 12.28 -13.66 13.30
N LEU A 85 12.29 -12.48 13.94
CA LEU A 85 13.51 -11.66 14.05
C LEU A 85 14.61 -12.37 14.86
N SER A 86 14.27 -13.03 15.98
CA SER A 86 15.24 -13.81 16.77
C SER A 86 15.86 -14.99 16.02
N ASN A 87 15.19 -15.49 14.98
CA ASN A 87 15.70 -16.53 14.09
C ASN A 87 16.38 -15.97 12.82
N GLY A 88 16.65 -14.66 12.78
CA GLY A 88 17.28 -13.98 11.64
C GLY A 88 16.40 -13.96 10.38
N LYS A 89 15.09 -14.13 10.53
CA LYS A 89 14.14 -14.08 9.42
C LYS A 89 13.73 -12.64 9.14
N ARG A 90 13.38 -12.37 7.89
CA ARG A 90 12.83 -11.07 7.49
C ARG A 90 11.32 -11.06 7.57
N ILE A 91 10.74 -9.87 7.69
CA ILE A 91 9.30 -9.69 7.84
C ILE A 91 8.81 -8.56 6.95
N ILE A 92 7.69 -8.78 6.27
CA ILE A 92 6.89 -7.74 5.65
C ILE A 92 5.53 -7.79 6.32
N ASN A 93 5.23 -6.79 7.15
CA ASN A 93 3.89 -6.63 7.68
C ASN A 93 2.98 -6.15 6.54
N VAL A 94 2.05 -7.02 6.16
CA VAL A 94 0.98 -6.75 5.20
C VAL A 94 -0.37 -6.62 5.90
N GLY A 95 -0.38 -6.61 7.24
CA GLY A 95 -1.59 -6.41 8.03
C GLY A 95 -2.07 -4.97 7.93
N ASP A 96 -3.35 -4.78 8.26
CA ASP A 96 -4.04 -3.49 8.16
C ASP A 96 -3.68 -2.49 9.27
N GLN A 97 -2.58 -2.71 9.97
CA GLN A 97 -2.15 -1.84 11.03
C GLN A 97 -1.32 -0.71 10.43
N GLN A 98 -1.96 0.45 10.32
CA GLN A 98 -1.36 1.71 9.90
C GLN A 98 -0.06 1.95 10.67
N HIS A 99 0.92 2.51 9.97
CA HIS A 99 2.23 2.85 10.57
C HIS A 99 2.12 3.86 11.71
N THR A 100 1.06 4.67 11.70
CA THR A 100 0.77 5.64 12.74
C THR A 100 -0.01 5.01 13.89
N ASP A 101 0.49 5.22 15.13
CA ASP A 101 -0.06 4.73 16.41
C ASP A 101 0.05 3.22 16.70
N GLY A 102 1.30 2.73 16.70
CA GLY A 102 1.67 1.51 17.43
C GLY A 102 1.38 0.19 16.71
N GLY A 103 0.97 0.25 15.45
CA GLY A 103 0.68 -0.92 14.62
C GLY A 103 1.89 -1.53 13.91
N ALA A 104 2.86 -0.69 13.56
CA ALA A 104 4.12 -1.12 12.97
C ALA A 104 5.15 -1.42 14.07
N TYR A 105 5.84 -2.56 13.94
CA TYR A 105 6.90 -2.93 14.88
C TYR A 105 8.01 -1.88 14.88
N PRO A 106 8.53 -1.47 16.07
CA PRO A 106 9.59 -0.49 16.15
C PRO A 106 10.78 -0.81 15.23
N GLY A 107 11.21 0.17 14.45
CA GLY A 107 12.31 0.02 13.48
C GLY A 107 11.89 -0.53 12.11
N SER A 108 10.59 -0.73 11.85
CA SER A 108 10.13 -1.09 10.51
C SER A 108 10.34 0.02 9.49
N VAL A 109 10.82 -0.36 8.31
CA VAL A 109 10.91 0.56 7.16
C VAL A 109 9.58 0.60 6.41
N TYR A 110 9.17 1.78 5.96
CA TYR A 110 7.99 1.95 5.13
C TYR A 110 8.20 1.28 3.76
N GLY A 111 7.29 0.37 3.39
CA GLY A 111 7.43 -0.54 2.23
C GLY A 111 7.18 0.09 0.85
N LEU A 112 7.21 1.43 0.72
CA LEU A 112 7.02 2.11 -0.57
C LEU A 112 8.35 2.22 -1.32
N SER A 113 8.65 1.18 -2.08
CA SER A 113 9.95 0.92 -2.73
C SER A 113 10.49 2.09 -3.56
N GLU A 114 9.62 2.87 -4.20
CA GLU A 114 10.00 4.01 -5.04
C GLU A 114 10.66 5.13 -4.25
N LEU A 115 10.28 5.29 -2.98
CA LEU A 115 10.73 6.37 -2.10
C LEU A 115 11.70 5.87 -1.01
N TYR A 116 11.65 4.58 -0.69
CA TYR A 116 12.39 3.96 0.43
C TYR A 116 13.41 2.90 -0.01
N LYS A 117 13.72 2.80 -1.31
CA LYS A 117 14.55 1.73 -1.90
C LYS A 117 15.80 1.38 -1.09
N ASP A 118 16.58 2.38 -0.71
CA ASP A 118 17.85 2.15 -0.02
C ASP A 118 17.65 1.69 1.43
N LYS A 119 16.67 2.26 2.14
CA LYS A 119 16.31 1.83 3.50
C LYS A 119 15.75 0.40 3.52
N ILE A 120 15.02 -0.01 2.49
CA ILE A 120 14.42 -1.35 2.40
C ILE A 120 15.48 -2.45 2.23
N ARG A 121 16.57 -2.19 1.49
CA ARG A 121 17.62 -3.20 1.22
C ARG A 121 18.21 -3.79 2.51
N ASP A 122 18.42 -2.94 3.50
CA ASP A 122 19.02 -3.31 4.79
C ASP A 122 17.99 -3.66 5.86
N ALA A 123 16.69 -3.54 5.55
CA ALA A 123 15.61 -3.75 6.51
C ALA A 123 15.46 -5.24 6.86
N SER A 124 15.35 -5.51 8.16
CA SER A 124 14.90 -6.83 8.66
C SER A 124 13.37 -6.92 8.75
N ILE A 125 12.72 -5.77 8.92
CA ILE A 125 11.27 -5.64 8.93
C ILE A 125 10.87 -4.41 8.12
N ALA A 126 9.89 -4.61 7.24
CA ALA A 126 9.20 -3.55 6.54
C ALA A 126 7.70 -3.69 6.74
N SER A 127 6.98 -2.61 6.53
CA SER A 127 5.53 -2.57 6.69
C SER A 127 4.93 -1.97 5.42
N ASN A 128 4.04 -2.73 4.80
CA ASN A 128 3.43 -2.39 3.53
C ASN A 128 2.57 -1.13 3.71
N PRO A 129 2.61 -0.18 2.76
CA PRO A 129 1.74 1.00 2.81
C PRO A 129 0.27 0.62 2.72
N SER A 130 -0.61 1.48 3.22
CA SER A 130 -2.02 1.44 2.82
C SER A 130 -2.14 1.63 1.30
N SER A 131 -3.06 0.91 0.66
CA SER A 131 -3.31 1.04 -0.78
C SER A 131 -3.73 2.46 -1.15
N TYR A 132 -4.55 3.11 -0.31
CA TYR A 132 -4.92 4.53 -0.47
C TYR A 132 -3.70 5.47 -0.38
N CYS A 133 -2.83 5.24 0.61
CA CYS A 133 -1.64 6.05 0.83
C CYS A 133 -0.59 5.87 -0.28
N THR A 134 -0.52 4.67 -0.88
CA THR A 134 0.38 4.36 -2.00
C THR A 134 0.17 5.33 -3.16
N GLY A 135 -1.06 5.47 -3.65
CA GLY A 135 -1.38 6.40 -4.74
C GLY A 135 -1.11 7.86 -4.34
N ALA A 136 -1.59 8.27 -3.17
CA ALA A 136 -1.41 9.63 -2.66
C ALA A 136 0.06 10.03 -2.53
N MET A 137 0.90 9.17 -1.94
CA MET A 137 2.34 9.45 -1.78
C MET A 137 3.08 9.47 -3.11
N LEU A 138 2.79 8.53 -4.01
CA LEU A 138 3.40 8.52 -5.34
C LEU A 138 3.00 9.77 -6.15
N GLY A 139 1.80 10.27 -5.93
CA GLY A 139 1.35 11.54 -6.48
C GLY A 139 2.01 12.74 -5.82
N LEU A 140 2.16 12.78 -4.50
CA LEU A 140 2.69 13.94 -3.77
C LEU A 140 4.21 14.10 -3.82
N ALA A 141 4.95 12.99 -3.82
CA ALA A 141 6.41 13.04 -3.66
C ALA A 141 7.13 13.90 -4.71
N PRO A 142 6.78 13.85 -6.01
CA PRO A 142 7.40 14.73 -7.01
C PRO A 142 7.04 16.20 -6.81
N LEU A 143 5.82 16.50 -6.33
CA LEU A 143 5.42 17.88 -6.00
C LEU A 143 6.27 18.45 -4.87
N ALA A 144 6.52 17.63 -3.83
CA ALA A 144 7.34 18.01 -2.69
C ALA A 144 8.81 18.18 -3.08
N ALA A 145 9.34 17.28 -3.91
CA ALA A 145 10.73 17.33 -4.34
C ALA A 145 11.03 18.51 -5.28
N SER A 146 10.07 18.92 -6.10
CA SER A 146 10.26 19.94 -7.13
C SER A 146 9.90 21.36 -6.70
N ASN A 147 9.21 21.51 -5.56
CA ASN A 147 8.73 22.81 -5.06
C ASN A 147 7.93 23.63 -6.10
N LEU A 148 7.19 22.95 -6.99
CA LEU A 148 6.40 23.58 -8.05
C LEU A 148 5.03 24.07 -7.56
N VAL A 149 4.58 23.60 -6.39
CA VAL A 149 3.25 23.90 -5.81
C VAL A 149 3.36 24.24 -4.34
N ASP A 150 2.40 25.01 -3.84
CA ASP A 150 2.19 25.13 -2.40
C ASP A 150 1.42 23.89 -1.92
N ILE A 151 2.13 22.90 -1.38
CA ILE A 151 1.54 21.65 -0.90
C ILE A 151 0.55 21.89 0.24
N ASN A 152 0.64 23.01 0.96
CA ASN A 152 -0.32 23.33 2.02
C ASN A 152 -1.71 23.67 1.48
N THR A 153 -1.84 23.84 0.17
CA THR A 153 -3.13 24.01 -0.52
C THR A 153 -3.66 22.69 -1.08
N ALA A 154 -2.94 21.59 -0.88
CA ALA A 154 -3.29 20.33 -1.53
C ALA A 154 -4.63 19.78 -1.02
N VAL A 155 -5.48 19.40 -1.97
CA VAL A 155 -6.72 18.66 -1.75
C VAL A 155 -6.60 17.31 -2.42
N ILE A 156 -6.66 16.26 -1.62
CA ILE A 156 -6.48 14.87 -2.02
C ILE A 156 -7.81 14.15 -1.91
N GLU A 157 -8.23 13.55 -3.02
CA GLU A 157 -9.42 12.73 -3.11
C GLU A 157 -9.07 11.36 -3.66
N SER A 158 -9.30 10.31 -2.86
CA SER A 158 -9.15 8.93 -3.32
C SER A 158 -10.50 8.26 -3.49
N LYS A 159 -10.73 7.67 -4.67
CA LYS A 159 -11.97 6.99 -5.03
C LYS A 159 -11.65 5.54 -5.34
N SER A 160 -12.31 4.61 -4.66
CA SER A 160 -12.02 3.18 -4.78
C SER A 160 -13.26 2.33 -5.07
N GLY A 161 -13.04 1.12 -5.55
CA GLY A 161 -14.06 0.08 -5.63
C GLY A 161 -14.47 -0.50 -4.28
N ILE A 162 -15.47 -1.39 -4.32
CA ILE A 162 -15.98 -2.10 -3.14
C ILE A 162 -14.98 -3.13 -2.56
N SER A 163 -13.99 -3.55 -3.34
CA SER A 163 -12.91 -4.45 -2.89
C SER A 163 -12.11 -3.87 -1.73
N CYS A 164 -12.01 -2.53 -1.65
CA CYS A 164 -11.31 -1.84 -0.58
C CYS A 164 -12.10 -1.75 0.73
N VAL A 165 -13.36 -2.22 0.77
CA VAL A 165 -14.16 -2.30 2.00
C VAL A 165 -13.60 -3.39 2.91
N LYS A 166 -13.29 -3.01 4.14
CA LYS A 166 -12.78 -3.92 5.16
C LYS A 166 -13.91 -4.44 6.04
N CYS A 167 -13.65 -5.60 6.65
CA CYS A 167 -14.58 -6.18 7.61
C CYS A 167 -14.73 -5.26 8.83
N GLY A 168 -15.93 -4.70 9.02
CA GLY A 168 -16.24 -3.78 10.13
C GLY A 168 -16.33 -2.31 9.73
N ASP A 169 -16.04 -1.96 8.48
CA ASP A 169 -16.19 -0.59 7.98
C ASP A 169 -17.64 -0.11 8.09
N LYS A 170 -17.82 1.06 8.71
CA LYS A 170 -19.11 1.75 8.75
C LYS A 170 -19.24 2.64 7.52
N LEU A 171 -19.85 2.11 6.48
CA LEU A 171 -20.10 2.87 5.26
C LEU A 171 -21.28 3.83 5.44
N VAL A 172 -21.02 5.14 5.32
CA VAL A 172 -22.06 6.18 5.34
C VAL A 172 -22.42 6.56 3.92
N CYS A 173 -23.63 6.18 3.50
CA CYS A 173 -24.15 6.49 2.16
C CYS A 173 -24.46 7.98 2.05
N THR A 174 -23.84 8.68 1.08
CA THR A 174 -24.05 10.12 0.88
C THR A 174 -25.31 10.43 0.07
N ASP A 175 -25.87 9.44 -0.64
CA ASP A 175 -27.11 9.57 -1.40
C ASP A 175 -28.13 8.50 -0.98
N LYS A 176 -29.25 8.93 -0.39
CA LYS A 176 -30.33 8.02 0.07
C LYS A 176 -31.34 7.70 -1.04
N THR A 177 -31.25 8.33 -2.20
CA THR A 177 -32.23 8.23 -3.30
C THR A 177 -31.74 7.38 -4.48
N ALA A 178 -30.43 7.11 -4.54
CA ALA A 178 -29.81 6.23 -5.52
C ALA A 178 -30.23 4.75 -5.37
N GLY A 179 -30.43 4.06 -6.50
CA GLY A 179 -30.52 2.59 -6.57
C GLY A 179 -29.27 1.93 -5.99
N ASP A 180 -29.32 0.62 -5.72
CA ASP A 180 -28.22 -0.12 -5.07
C ASP A 180 -26.85 0.04 -5.76
N GLY A 181 -26.82 0.21 -7.08
CA GLY A 181 -25.62 0.38 -7.89
C GLY A 181 -24.88 1.72 -7.74
N SER A 182 -25.58 2.85 -7.64
CA SER A 182 -24.99 4.19 -7.79
C SER A 182 -24.67 4.93 -6.49
N LYS A 183 -24.47 4.18 -5.40
CA LYS A 183 -24.24 4.75 -4.05
C LYS A 183 -22.78 5.14 -3.85
N ILE A 184 -22.57 6.39 -3.44
CA ILE A 184 -21.27 6.89 -3.01
C ILE A 184 -21.20 6.82 -1.49
N TYR A 185 -20.12 6.26 -0.96
CA TYR A 185 -19.87 6.18 0.47
C TYR A 185 -18.65 7.01 0.82
N LYS A 186 -18.82 8.05 1.63
CA LYS A 186 -17.70 8.84 2.14
C LYS A 186 -17.10 8.12 3.34
N THR A 187 -15.79 7.92 3.31
CA THR A 187 -15.02 7.40 4.46
C THR A 187 -14.22 8.53 5.10
N ASP A 188 -13.91 8.41 6.39
CA ASP A 188 -13.02 9.37 7.06
C ASP A 188 -11.60 9.20 6.48
N GLY A 189 -11.04 10.28 5.94
CA GLY A 189 -9.70 10.30 5.34
C GLY A 189 -8.59 10.59 6.34
N ARG A 190 -8.90 10.81 7.62
CA ARG A 190 -7.96 11.26 8.66
C ARG A 190 -6.80 10.29 8.88
N GLU A 191 -7.09 9.00 8.90
CA GLU A 191 -6.10 7.95 9.08
C GLU A 191 -5.09 7.92 7.93
N TYR A 192 -5.58 7.95 6.68
CA TYR A 192 -4.73 8.06 5.49
C TYR A 192 -3.94 9.37 5.47
N ALA A 193 -4.55 10.47 5.90
CA ALA A 193 -3.86 11.75 6.02
C ALA A 193 -2.72 11.70 7.06
N ALA A 194 -2.91 10.99 8.17
CA ALA A 194 -1.90 10.83 9.20
C ALA A 194 -0.71 10.03 8.67
N GLU A 195 -0.96 8.88 8.03
CA GLU A 195 0.08 8.06 7.40
C GLU A 195 0.84 8.84 6.32
N VAL A 196 0.14 9.49 5.39
CA VAL A 196 0.79 10.30 4.34
C VAL A 196 1.62 11.43 4.97
N ASN A 197 1.10 12.14 5.98
CA ASN A 197 1.85 13.22 6.63
C ASN A 197 3.12 12.73 7.35
N GLU A 198 3.04 11.63 8.08
CA GLU A 198 4.19 11.03 8.76
C GLU A 198 5.29 10.68 7.76
N GLN A 199 4.92 10.05 6.66
CA GLN A 199 5.90 9.59 5.67
C GLN A 199 6.44 10.74 4.83
N MET A 200 5.63 11.74 4.50
CA MET A 200 6.11 12.95 3.84
C MET A 200 7.06 13.75 4.73
N PHE A 201 6.79 13.84 6.04
CA PHE A 201 7.72 14.42 7.01
C PHE A 201 9.04 13.63 7.07
N THR A 202 8.96 12.30 7.06
CA THR A 202 10.14 11.41 7.07
C THR A 202 11.00 11.57 5.82
N LEU A 203 10.40 11.84 4.67
CA LEU A 203 11.10 11.98 3.38
C LEU A 203 11.66 13.39 3.15
N PHE A 204 10.92 14.43 3.52
CA PHE A 204 11.22 15.82 3.13
C PHE A 204 11.54 16.73 4.32
N GLY A 205 11.36 16.28 5.56
CA GLY A 205 11.65 17.05 6.77
C GLY A 205 10.63 18.14 7.10
N GLU A 206 9.53 18.21 6.33
CA GLU A 206 8.50 19.24 6.48
C GLU A 206 7.13 18.61 6.72
N LYS A 207 6.35 19.25 7.59
CA LYS A 207 4.96 18.86 7.84
C LYS A 207 4.07 19.62 6.87
N PHE A 208 3.41 18.89 5.98
CA PHE A 208 2.47 19.46 5.04
C PHE A 208 1.06 19.55 5.65
N LEU A 209 0.30 20.57 5.24
CA LEU A 209 -1.11 20.72 5.62
C LEU A 209 -1.98 20.46 4.40
N PHE A 210 -2.57 19.28 4.28
CA PHE A 210 -3.47 18.96 3.17
C PHE A 210 -4.79 18.40 3.67
N SER A 211 -5.83 18.56 2.85
CA SER A 211 -7.12 17.90 3.06
C SER A 211 -7.11 16.55 2.36
N TYR A 212 -7.53 15.50 3.06
CA TYR A 212 -7.68 14.16 2.48
C TYR A 212 -9.12 13.69 2.65
N THR A 213 -9.74 13.25 1.56
CA THR A 213 -11.04 12.57 1.60
C THR A 213 -10.99 11.30 0.76
N SER A 214 -11.65 10.25 1.24
CA SER A 214 -11.81 9.01 0.51
C SER A 214 -13.28 8.66 0.28
N TYR A 215 -13.52 8.00 -0.85
CA TYR A 215 -14.82 7.55 -1.29
C TYR A 215 -14.75 6.10 -1.76
N ILE A 216 -15.80 5.35 -1.46
CA ILE A 216 -16.07 4.06 -2.08
C ILE A 216 -17.20 4.24 -3.08
N ILE A 217 -16.94 3.83 -4.32
CA ILE A 217 -17.82 3.92 -5.47
C ILE A 217 -17.83 2.53 -6.12
N PRO A 218 -18.92 1.76 -6.02
CA PRO A 218 -18.98 0.35 -6.46
C PRO A 218 -18.51 0.10 -7.90
N GLU A 219 -18.70 1.06 -8.80
CA GLU A 219 -18.35 0.96 -10.21
C GLU A 219 -16.84 1.17 -10.50
N ILE A 220 -16.09 1.70 -9.53
CA ILE A 220 -14.65 1.90 -9.67
C ILE A 220 -13.93 0.57 -9.48
N LYS A 221 -12.89 0.37 -10.30
CA LYS A 221 -11.92 -0.72 -10.15
C LYS A 221 -10.59 -0.15 -9.68
N GLY A 222 -10.00 -0.74 -8.65
CA GLY A 222 -8.79 -0.22 -8.02
C GLY A 222 -9.02 1.08 -7.25
N ILE A 223 -8.00 1.91 -7.16
CA ILE A 223 -8.01 3.22 -6.49
C ILE A 223 -7.53 4.29 -7.47
N VAL A 224 -8.32 5.35 -7.59
CA VAL A 224 -7.99 6.57 -8.31
C VAL A 224 -7.83 7.69 -7.30
N THR A 225 -6.62 8.23 -7.19
CA THR A 225 -6.32 9.36 -6.31
C THR A 225 -6.10 10.61 -7.14
N THR A 226 -6.83 11.68 -6.86
CA THR A 226 -6.64 13.00 -7.45
C THR A 226 -6.05 13.93 -6.41
N ILE A 227 -5.02 14.68 -6.79
CA ILE A 227 -4.39 15.71 -5.97
C ILE A 227 -4.51 17.01 -6.74
N LYS A 228 -5.06 18.05 -6.10
CA LYS A 228 -5.09 19.41 -6.64
C LYS A 228 -4.34 20.34 -5.72
N ALA A 229 -3.48 21.20 -6.26
CA ALA A 229 -2.73 22.18 -5.48
C ALA A 229 -2.54 23.48 -6.27
N GLU A 230 -2.38 24.59 -5.56
CA GLU A 230 -2.04 25.88 -6.14
C GLU A 230 -0.56 25.88 -6.56
N PRO A 231 -0.22 26.43 -7.75
CA PRO A 231 1.15 26.55 -8.19
C PRO A 231 1.90 27.57 -7.32
N ASN A 232 3.21 27.37 -7.13
CA ASN A 232 4.06 28.40 -6.55
C ASN A 232 4.21 29.59 -7.52
N THR A 233 4.51 30.76 -6.98
CA THR A 233 4.73 31.98 -7.76
C THR A 233 5.83 31.80 -8.80
N GLY A 234 5.50 32.06 -10.08
CA GLY A 234 6.45 31.97 -11.19
C GLY A 234 6.43 30.65 -11.97
N PHE A 235 5.59 29.68 -11.58
CA PHE A 235 5.41 28.44 -12.34
C PHE A 235 4.74 28.69 -13.70
N CYS A 236 5.30 28.10 -14.76
CA CYS A 236 4.83 28.27 -16.14
C CYS A 236 4.45 26.94 -16.81
N GLY A 237 3.44 26.23 -16.27
CA GLY A 237 2.56 25.25 -16.95
C GLY A 237 3.16 23.97 -17.55
N ASN A 238 4.22 24.08 -18.38
CA ASN A 238 4.75 23.04 -19.26
C ASN A 238 5.67 22.02 -18.55
N ASP A 239 5.94 22.19 -17.26
CA ASP A 239 7.02 21.48 -16.55
C ASP A 239 6.53 20.26 -15.74
N ILE A 240 5.24 20.21 -15.36
CA ILE A 240 4.79 19.25 -14.33
C ILE A 240 4.94 17.78 -14.76
N SER A 241 4.54 17.39 -15.96
CA SER A 241 4.65 15.97 -16.39
C SER A 241 6.11 15.54 -16.59
N GLU A 242 7.00 16.50 -16.92
CA GLU A 242 8.43 16.25 -17.09
C GLU A 242 9.10 16.05 -15.73
N ALA A 243 8.78 16.90 -14.74
CA ALA A 243 9.21 16.71 -13.36
C ALA A 243 8.86 15.31 -12.81
N TYR A 244 7.69 14.78 -13.14
CA TYR A 244 7.30 13.41 -12.75
C TYR A 244 8.11 12.34 -13.50
N ARG A 245 8.33 12.51 -14.81
CA ARG A 245 9.15 11.57 -15.60
C ARG A 245 10.58 11.52 -15.06
N ASP A 246 11.15 12.67 -14.75
CA ASP A 246 12.51 12.76 -14.22
C ASP A 246 12.62 12.17 -12.82
N PHE A 247 11.64 12.44 -11.94
CA PHE A 247 11.59 11.88 -10.60
C PHE A 247 11.48 10.35 -10.63
N TYR A 248 10.64 9.79 -11.51
CA TYR A 248 10.37 8.35 -11.58
C TYR A 248 11.15 7.60 -12.67
N LYS A 249 12.12 8.21 -13.35
CA LYS A 249 12.85 7.59 -14.48
C LYS A 249 13.47 6.22 -14.21
N ASN A 250 13.79 5.93 -12.95
CA ASN A 250 14.41 4.67 -12.50
C ASN A 250 13.43 3.73 -11.76
N ASN A 251 12.13 4.02 -11.80
CA ASN A 251 11.08 3.27 -11.12
C ASN A 251 10.21 2.53 -12.15
N PRO A 252 10.51 1.25 -12.46
CA PRO A 252 9.90 0.53 -13.59
C PRO A 252 8.41 0.21 -13.39
N LEU A 253 7.89 0.36 -12.18
CA LEU A 253 6.48 0.14 -11.83
C LEU A 253 5.71 1.46 -11.72
N ILE A 254 6.29 2.57 -12.20
CA ILE A 254 5.61 3.85 -12.36
C ILE A 254 5.52 4.19 -13.84
N GLU A 255 4.31 4.48 -14.30
CA GLU A 255 4.04 4.90 -15.67
C GLU A 255 3.55 6.35 -15.65
N VAL A 256 4.38 7.29 -16.12
CA VAL A 256 3.98 8.70 -16.25
C VAL A 256 3.40 8.92 -17.65
N CYS A 257 2.12 9.28 -17.71
CA CYS A 257 1.40 9.50 -18.96
C CYS A 257 1.97 10.70 -19.75
N SER A 258 1.77 10.67 -21.06
CA SER A 258 2.04 11.82 -21.92
C SER A 258 1.16 13.02 -21.55
N THR A 259 1.69 14.21 -21.74
CA THR A 259 0.97 15.47 -21.51
C THR A 259 -0.34 15.49 -22.30
N GLY A 260 -1.45 15.85 -21.66
CA GLY A 260 -2.78 15.91 -22.29
C GLY A 260 -3.50 14.55 -22.43
N THR A 261 -2.87 13.44 -22.06
CA THR A 261 -3.56 12.15 -21.92
C THR A 261 -4.01 11.95 -20.49
N THR A 262 -5.31 11.71 -20.29
CA THR A 262 -5.84 11.32 -18.99
C THR A 262 -5.86 9.81 -18.88
N ASN A 263 -5.59 9.29 -17.68
CA ASN A 263 -5.80 7.88 -17.38
C ASN A 263 -7.28 7.55 -17.60
N GLY A 264 -7.58 6.71 -18.59
CA GLY A 264 -8.74 5.85 -18.45
C GLY A 264 -8.50 5.01 -17.19
N ALA A 265 -9.43 5.02 -16.23
CA ALA A 265 -9.32 4.22 -15.00
C ALA A 265 -9.01 2.72 -15.25
N ALA A 266 -9.21 2.24 -16.48
CA ALA A 266 -8.84 0.92 -16.96
C ALA A 266 -7.33 0.62 -17.03
N ASN A 267 -6.45 1.63 -17.05
CA ASN A 267 -5.03 1.40 -17.36
C ASN A 267 -4.21 0.81 -16.22
N GLY A 268 -4.59 0.98 -14.95
CA GLY A 268 -3.84 0.45 -13.79
C GLY A 268 -4.43 -0.84 -13.17
N PHE A 269 -5.63 -1.25 -13.57
CA PHE A 269 -6.31 -2.40 -12.96
C PHE A 269 -5.67 -3.73 -13.36
N GLY A 270 -5.56 -4.66 -12.40
CA GLY A 270 -4.92 -5.97 -12.56
C GLY A 270 -3.41 -5.91 -12.81
N LYS A 271 -2.79 -4.74 -12.64
CA LYS A 271 -1.39 -4.50 -13.01
C LYS A 271 -0.54 -4.15 -11.79
N CYS A 272 0.75 -4.42 -11.90
CA CYS A 272 1.74 -4.17 -10.85
C CYS A 272 2.27 -2.74 -10.83
N PHE A 273 1.78 -1.85 -11.70
CA PHE A 273 2.24 -0.48 -11.84
C PHE A 273 1.23 0.57 -11.37
N CYS A 274 1.75 1.75 -11.03
CA CYS A 274 0.97 2.95 -10.80
C CYS A 274 1.03 3.85 -12.03
N SER A 275 -0.12 4.17 -12.62
CA SER A 275 -0.20 5.15 -13.70
C SER A 275 -0.38 6.55 -13.12
N ILE A 276 0.36 7.53 -13.62
CA ILE A 276 0.34 8.91 -13.13
C ILE A 276 0.15 9.88 -14.30
N SER A 277 -0.88 10.71 -14.23
CA SER A 277 -1.05 11.87 -15.12
C SER A 277 -0.95 13.14 -14.30
N ALA A 278 -0.11 14.09 -14.73
CA ALA A 278 0.04 15.39 -14.10
C ALA A 278 -0.12 16.49 -15.15
N SER A 279 -0.91 17.52 -14.84
CA SER A 279 -1.18 18.66 -15.73
C SER A 279 -1.46 19.93 -14.94
N ALA A 280 -1.20 21.08 -15.56
CA ALA A 280 -1.70 22.36 -15.08
C ALA A 280 -3.01 22.71 -15.83
N ASP A 281 -4.00 23.18 -15.09
CA ASP A 281 -5.22 23.75 -15.66
C ASP A 281 -4.87 25.07 -16.37
N ALA A 282 -5.28 25.20 -17.64
CA ALA A 282 -4.85 26.31 -18.48
C ALA A 282 -5.44 27.67 -18.06
N ASP A 283 -6.64 27.66 -17.47
CA ASP A 283 -7.37 28.88 -17.10
C ASP A 283 -7.01 29.35 -15.69
N THR A 284 -6.80 28.40 -14.76
CA THR A 284 -6.56 28.69 -13.34
C THR A 284 -5.12 28.51 -12.92
N GLY A 285 -4.28 27.84 -13.72
CA GLY A 285 -2.91 27.48 -13.37
C GLY A 285 -2.80 26.38 -12.31
N LYS A 286 -3.92 25.88 -11.78
CA LYS A 286 -3.92 24.86 -10.71
C LYS A 286 -3.32 23.55 -11.21
N ILE A 287 -2.49 22.95 -10.38
CA ILE A 287 -1.93 21.64 -10.67
C ILE A 287 -2.92 20.57 -10.32
N ALA A 288 -3.11 19.61 -11.22
CA ALA A 288 -3.88 18.41 -11.02
C ALA A 288 -3.02 17.19 -11.33
N VAL A 289 -2.98 16.26 -10.38
CA VAL A 289 -2.27 14.98 -10.49
C VAL A 289 -3.29 13.89 -10.24
N THR A 290 -3.26 12.84 -11.06
CA THR A 290 -4.09 11.66 -10.89
C THR A 290 -3.22 10.41 -10.90
N THR A 291 -3.32 9.60 -9.86
CA THR A 291 -2.70 8.29 -9.78
C THR A 291 -3.76 7.20 -9.87
N VAL A 292 -3.47 6.12 -10.59
CA VAL A 292 -4.35 4.95 -10.70
C VAL A 292 -3.56 3.70 -10.35
N ILE A 293 -4.07 2.93 -9.39
CA ILE A 293 -3.50 1.65 -8.97
C ILE A 293 -4.58 0.58 -8.86
N ASP A 294 -4.22 -0.67 -9.05
CA ASP A 294 -4.98 -1.79 -8.52
C ASP A 294 -4.76 -1.91 -7.01
N ASP A 295 -5.81 -2.08 -6.22
CA ASP A 295 -5.74 -2.14 -4.75
C ASP A 295 -5.11 -3.44 -4.24
N ALA A 296 -5.43 -4.57 -4.87
CA ALA A 296 -4.93 -5.89 -4.47
C ALA A 296 -3.50 -6.16 -4.96
N VAL A 297 -3.17 -5.60 -6.13
CA VAL A 297 -1.90 -5.81 -6.81
C VAL A 297 -0.94 -4.69 -6.44
N ARG A 298 -1.03 -3.51 -7.08
CA ARG A 298 -0.09 -2.41 -6.85
C ARG A 298 -0.17 -1.83 -5.43
N GLY A 299 -1.38 -1.73 -4.88
CA GLY A 299 -1.61 -1.24 -3.52
C GLY A 299 -1.28 -2.24 -2.42
N PHE A 300 -0.97 -3.50 -2.76
CA PHE A 300 -0.74 -4.54 -1.76
C PHE A 300 0.32 -5.57 -2.19
N ALA A 301 -0.03 -6.52 -3.06
CA ALA A 301 0.76 -7.72 -3.32
C ALA A 301 2.08 -7.42 -4.04
N SER A 302 2.05 -6.61 -5.10
CA SER A 302 3.26 -6.29 -5.85
C SER A 302 4.19 -5.39 -5.06
N GLN A 303 3.65 -4.49 -4.22
CA GLN A 303 4.43 -3.66 -3.30
C GLN A 303 5.20 -4.52 -2.27
N ALA A 304 4.55 -5.53 -1.70
CA ALA A 304 5.17 -6.46 -0.77
C ALA A 304 6.25 -7.32 -1.45
N ILE A 305 6.00 -7.80 -2.67
CA ILE A 305 7.00 -8.57 -3.44
C ILE A 305 8.17 -7.69 -3.88
N GLN A 306 7.93 -6.45 -4.32
CA GLN A 306 8.99 -5.50 -4.66
C GLN A 306 9.87 -5.23 -3.42
N THR A 307 9.27 -5.08 -2.25
CA THR A 307 9.97 -4.93 -0.97
C THR A 307 10.82 -6.16 -0.65
N MET A 308 10.27 -7.37 -0.78
CA MET A 308 11.01 -8.62 -0.62
C MET A 308 12.19 -8.71 -1.58
N ASN A 309 11.98 -8.39 -2.86
CA ASN A 309 13.05 -8.42 -3.87
C ASN A 309 14.21 -7.52 -3.44
N LEU A 310 13.92 -6.29 -3.05
CA LEU A 310 14.94 -5.34 -2.60
C LEU A 310 15.68 -5.82 -1.36
N MET A 311 14.98 -6.35 -0.35
CA MET A 311 15.62 -6.94 0.83
C MET A 311 16.63 -8.02 0.42
N TYR A 312 16.27 -8.91 -0.51
CA TYR A 312 17.13 -10.01 -0.97
C TYR A 312 18.10 -9.65 -2.10
N GLY A 313 18.26 -8.36 -2.43
CA GLY A 313 19.18 -7.91 -3.48
C GLY A 313 18.77 -8.34 -4.90
N ILE A 314 17.51 -8.71 -5.09
CA ILE A 314 16.91 -9.06 -6.38
C ILE A 314 16.42 -7.77 -7.07
N ASP A 315 16.41 -7.77 -8.41
CA ASP A 315 15.79 -6.67 -9.17
C ASP A 315 14.32 -6.51 -8.76
N GLY A 316 13.93 -5.27 -8.40
CA GLY A 316 12.63 -4.98 -7.79
C GLY A 316 11.43 -5.44 -8.61
N LYS A 317 11.54 -5.51 -9.96
CA LYS A 317 10.43 -5.92 -10.84
C LYS A 317 10.34 -7.44 -11.07
N THR A 318 11.22 -8.22 -10.44
CA THR A 318 11.22 -9.68 -10.65
C THR A 318 9.90 -10.27 -10.18
N GLY A 319 9.24 -11.01 -11.09
CA GLY A 319 7.94 -11.64 -10.83
C GLY A 319 6.74 -10.69 -10.75
N LEU A 320 6.91 -9.44 -11.22
CA LEU A 320 5.89 -8.38 -11.23
C LEU A 320 5.59 -7.88 -12.65
#